data_AF-A0A2K5JRR3-F1
#
_entry.id   AF-A0A2K5JRR3-F1
#
_cell.length_a   1.000
_cell.length_b   1.000
_cell.length_c   1.000
_cell.angle_alpha   90.00
_cell.angle_beta   90.00
_cell.angle_gamma   90.00
#
_symmetry.space_group_name_H-M   'P 1'
#
loop_
_entity.id
_entity.type
_entity.pdbx_description
1 polymer ?
#
loop_
_entity_poly.entity_id
_entity_poly.type
_entity_poly.pdbx_seq_one_letter_code
_entity_poly.pdbx_strand_id
1 'polypeptide(L)'
;IDESPQTNEFKGATEETLTNETPHSSECKGAALLSPISKSMLERLSKFEVEDAENVASYEWIHLVRLLRLIILMRIFHLIHQKRQLEKLMRRLVSENKRRYIRDGFDLDLTYVTERIIAMSFPSSGRQSFYRNPIEEVVRFLDKKHPNHYRVYNLCSERAYDPKYFHNRVSRIMIDDHNVPTLHEMVVFTKEANEWMAQDPENIVAVHCKGGKGRTGTMICAFLIASEIFLTAEESLYYFGERRTDKTNSNKFQGVETPSQNRYVGYFAQVKHLYNWNLPPRRILFIKRFIIYSIRGDVCDLKVQIVMEKKVVFSSTSLGNCSILHDIETDRVLIDVFNGPPLYDDVKVQFFSSNLPKYYDNCPFFFWFNTSFIQSNRLYLPRNELDNPHKQKTWKIYPPQFAAEVLFGEK
;
A
#
# COMPACT_ATOMS: atom_id res chain seq x y z
N ILE A 1 -60.73 2.14 15.04
CA ILE A 1 -60.38 3.47 15.58
C ILE A 1 -59.27 4.01 14.68
N ASP A 2 -59.55 4.56 13.50
CA ASP A 2 -60.63 5.49 13.08
C ASP A 2 -60.29 6.92 13.56
N GLU A 3 -60.43 7.98 12.76
CA GLU A 3 -60.84 8.03 11.34
C GLU A 3 -60.25 9.23 10.57
N SER A 4 -60.87 9.60 9.45
CA SER A 4 -60.39 10.59 8.47
C SER A 4 -61.08 11.99 8.64
N PRO A 5 -61.43 12.81 7.64
CA PRO A 5 -61.03 14.23 7.65
C PRO A 5 -62.19 15.26 7.59
N GLN A 6 -61.84 16.55 7.44
CA GLN A 6 -62.74 17.67 7.15
C GLN A 6 -62.12 18.52 6.00
N THR A 7 -62.75 18.83 4.85
CA THR A 7 -63.96 19.64 4.53
C THR A 7 -63.75 21.17 4.71
N ASN A 8 -64.22 22.11 3.88
CA ASN A 8 -64.94 22.11 2.57
C ASN A 8 -64.95 23.55 1.96
N GLU A 9 -65.84 23.84 1.00
CA GLU A 9 -66.42 25.18 0.64
C GLU A 9 -65.65 26.09 -0.36
N PHE A 10 -66.27 26.96 -1.21
CA PHE A 10 -67.66 27.11 -1.74
C PHE A 10 -67.74 28.07 -2.98
N LYS A 11 -68.77 27.89 -3.86
CA LYS A 11 -69.54 28.88 -4.71
C LYS A 11 -68.78 29.87 -5.64
N GLY A 12 -69.36 30.52 -6.67
CA GLY A 12 -70.68 30.55 -7.34
C GLY A 12 -70.53 31.07 -8.81
N ALA A 13 -71.49 30.93 -9.75
CA ALA A 13 -72.64 31.84 -10.04
C ALA A 13 -72.21 33.28 -10.49
N THR A 14 -72.78 33.98 -11.50
CA THR A 14 -74.01 33.80 -12.33
C THR A 14 -73.98 34.68 -13.63
N GLU A 15 -74.79 34.34 -14.67
CA GLU A 15 -75.56 35.24 -15.63
C GLU A 15 -74.83 36.34 -16.49
N GLU A 16 -75.36 36.95 -17.59
CA GLU A 16 -76.64 36.88 -18.34
C GLU A 16 -76.56 37.43 -19.82
N THR A 17 -77.35 36.90 -20.78
CA THR A 17 -77.78 37.51 -22.09
C THR A 17 -76.68 37.99 -23.09
N LEU A 18 -76.85 38.70 -24.25
CA LEU A 18 -77.87 38.98 -25.33
C LEU A 18 -77.05 39.40 -26.63
N THR A 19 -77.47 39.67 -27.90
CA THR A 19 -78.73 39.86 -28.67
C THR A 19 -78.53 39.50 -30.17
N ASN A 20 -79.54 39.76 -31.03
CA ASN A 20 -79.62 39.57 -32.50
C ASN A 20 -78.82 40.57 -33.38
N GLU A 21 -78.57 40.21 -34.66
CA GLU A 21 -79.17 40.91 -35.82
C GLU A 21 -79.14 40.09 -37.13
N THR A 22 -80.00 40.41 -38.11
CA THR A 22 -80.14 39.72 -39.42
C THR A 22 -80.68 40.63 -40.52
N PRO A 23 -80.30 40.43 -41.79
CA PRO A 23 -81.25 40.62 -42.90
C PRO A 23 -81.23 39.51 -43.98
N HIS A 24 -82.34 39.36 -44.70
CA HIS A 24 -82.50 38.46 -45.86
C HIS A 24 -82.04 39.10 -47.19
N SER A 25 -81.63 38.29 -48.18
CA SER A 25 -82.24 38.34 -49.53
C SER A 25 -81.91 37.10 -50.39
N SER A 26 -82.66 36.98 -51.48
CA SER A 26 -82.93 35.85 -52.39
C SER A 26 -81.78 35.19 -53.17
N GLU A 27 -81.91 33.86 -53.31
CA GLU A 27 -81.73 33.02 -54.53
C GLU A 27 -80.70 33.38 -55.62
N CYS A 28 -79.76 32.46 -55.88
CA CYS A 28 -79.78 31.68 -57.13
C CYS A 28 -78.94 30.38 -57.07
N LYS A 29 -79.10 29.50 -58.07
CA LYS A 29 -78.62 28.10 -58.05
C LYS A 29 -77.23 27.95 -58.70
N GLY A 30 -76.40 27.08 -58.12
CA GLY A 30 -75.11 26.64 -58.70
C GLY A 30 -74.62 25.34 -58.06
N ALA A 31 -75.10 24.19 -58.54
CA ALA A 31 -74.76 22.89 -57.95
C ALA A 31 -73.53 22.24 -58.62
N ALA A 32 -72.53 21.87 -57.82
CA ALA A 32 -71.39 21.04 -58.24
C ALA A 32 -71.41 19.70 -57.49
N LEU A 33 -71.88 18.65 -58.17
CA LEU A 33 -71.99 17.30 -57.62
C LEU A 33 -70.62 16.59 -57.64
N LEU A 34 -69.93 16.57 -56.51
CA LEU A 34 -68.89 15.57 -56.24
C LEU A 34 -69.55 14.25 -55.81
N SER A 35 -69.17 13.14 -56.45
CA SER A 35 -69.82 11.84 -56.22
C SER A 35 -69.45 11.23 -54.85
N PRO A 36 -70.32 10.39 -54.24
CA PRO A 36 -70.05 9.78 -52.93
C PRO A 36 -68.80 8.89 -52.89
N ILE A 37 -68.32 8.44 -54.06
CA ILE A 37 -67.21 7.49 -54.20
C ILE A 37 -65.87 8.18 -53.91
N SER A 38 -65.67 9.45 -54.29
CA SER A 38 -64.37 10.11 -54.10
C SER A 38 -64.05 10.37 -52.63
N LYS A 39 -65.04 10.77 -51.81
CA LYS A 39 -64.82 11.02 -50.38
C LYS A 39 -64.40 9.77 -49.61
N SER A 40 -65.09 8.64 -49.79
CA SER A 40 -64.72 7.39 -49.08
C SER A 40 -63.40 6.78 -49.58
N MET A 41 -63.01 7.05 -50.84
CA MET A 41 -61.68 6.70 -51.33
C MET A 41 -60.58 7.60 -50.73
N LEU A 42 -60.82 8.90 -50.60
CA LEU A 42 -59.90 9.85 -49.95
C LEU A 42 -59.74 9.59 -48.45
N GLU A 43 -60.81 9.26 -47.71
CA GLU A 43 -60.73 8.86 -46.30
C GLU A 43 -59.98 7.53 -46.08
N ARG A 44 -60.03 6.62 -47.06
CA ARG A 44 -59.25 5.38 -47.02
C ARG A 44 -57.78 5.63 -47.34
N LEU A 45 -57.49 6.48 -48.31
CA LEU A 45 -56.12 6.88 -48.65
C LEU A 45 -55.46 7.63 -47.48
N SER A 46 -56.13 8.62 -46.89
CA SER A 46 -55.56 9.37 -45.77
C SER A 46 -55.38 8.52 -44.51
N LYS A 47 -56.26 7.55 -44.23
CA LYS A 47 -56.02 6.56 -43.16
C LYS A 47 -54.82 5.68 -43.45
N PHE A 48 -54.66 5.20 -44.69
CA PHE A 48 -53.54 4.36 -45.08
C PHE A 48 -52.21 5.14 -44.99
N GLU A 49 -52.18 6.38 -45.48
CA GLU A 49 -51.03 7.29 -45.35
C GLU A 49 -50.69 7.59 -43.88
N VAL A 50 -51.68 7.71 -42.99
CA VAL A 50 -51.46 7.91 -41.55
C VAL A 50 -50.97 6.63 -40.85
N GLU A 51 -51.55 5.46 -41.14
CA GLU A 51 -51.09 4.19 -40.57
C GLU A 51 -49.67 3.84 -41.05
N ASP A 52 -49.33 4.08 -42.32
CA ASP A 52 -47.95 3.94 -42.83
C ASP A 52 -47.02 4.98 -42.19
N ALA A 53 -47.44 6.24 -42.03
CA ALA A 53 -46.62 7.27 -41.37
C ALA A 53 -46.34 6.97 -39.89
N GLU A 54 -47.33 6.48 -39.12
CA GLU A 54 -47.12 6.06 -37.73
C GLU A 54 -46.23 4.82 -37.64
N ASN A 55 -46.39 3.84 -38.54
CA ASN A 55 -45.52 2.68 -38.61
C ASN A 55 -44.06 3.07 -38.95
N VAL A 56 -43.86 3.90 -39.97
CA VAL A 56 -42.53 4.42 -40.36
C VAL A 56 -41.91 5.23 -39.23
N ALA A 57 -42.65 6.14 -38.61
CA ALA A 57 -42.15 6.92 -37.47
C ALA A 57 -41.76 6.01 -36.29
N SER A 58 -42.56 4.99 -35.96
CA SER A 58 -42.22 4.02 -34.92
C SER A 58 -40.94 3.23 -35.25
N TYR A 59 -40.76 2.86 -36.52
CA TYR A 59 -39.59 2.13 -37.01
C TYR A 59 -38.32 2.98 -36.97
N GLU A 60 -38.39 4.25 -37.38
CA GLU A 60 -37.29 5.22 -37.22
C GLU A 60 -36.94 5.48 -35.75
N TRP A 61 -37.93 5.65 -34.88
CA TRP A 61 -37.72 5.77 -33.43
C TRP A 61 -37.04 4.53 -32.83
N ILE A 62 -37.41 3.32 -33.25
CA ILE A 62 -36.74 2.08 -32.84
C ILE A 62 -35.27 2.08 -33.27
N HIS A 63 -34.95 2.52 -34.49
CA HIS A 63 -33.56 2.63 -34.95
C HIS A 63 -32.77 3.73 -34.24
N LEU A 64 -33.37 4.90 -33.99
CA LEU A 64 -32.77 5.99 -33.19
C LEU A 64 -32.45 5.53 -31.76
N VAL A 65 -33.37 4.82 -31.11
CA VAL A 65 -33.14 4.25 -29.76
C VAL A 65 -32.07 3.15 -29.78
N ARG A 66 -32.01 2.31 -30.82
CA ARG A 66 -30.93 1.33 -31.01
C ARG A 66 -29.57 1.99 -31.22
N LEU A 67 -29.50 3.04 -32.05
CA LEU A 67 -28.29 3.82 -32.31
C LEU A 67 -27.82 4.54 -31.04
N LEU A 68 -28.74 5.16 -30.29
CA LEU A 68 -28.44 5.78 -28.99
C LEU A 68 -27.90 4.75 -27.99
N ARG A 69 -28.52 3.56 -27.90
CA ARG A 69 -28.01 2.45 -27.08
C ARG A 69 -26.61 2.00 -27.51
N LEU A 70 -26.32 1.91 -28.80
CA LEU A 70 -24.97 1.60 -29.31
C LEU A 70 -23.95 2.67 -28.93
N ILE A 71 -24.28 3.96 -29.06
CA ILE A 71 -23.41 5.08 -28.66
C ILE A 71 -23.15 5.05 -27.13
N ILE A 72 -24.18 4.77 -26.33
CA ILE A 72 -24.07 4.60 -24.87
C ILE A 72 -23.17 3.39 -24.53
N LEU A 73 -23.37 2.24 -25.17
CA LEU A 73 -22.54 1.05 -24.97
C LEU A 73 -21.08 1.28 -25.38
N MET A 74 -20.82 1.98 -26.49
CA MET A 74 -19.47 2.37 -26.89
C MET A 74 -18.83 3.35 -25.89
N ARG A 75 -19.59 4.33 -25.37
CA ARG A 75 -19.10 5.22 -24.29
C ARG A 75 -18.79 4.44 -23.01
N ILE A 76 -19.65 3.52 -22.60
CA ILE A 76 -19.43 2.65 -21.42
C ILE A 76 -18.17 1.78 -21.62
N PHE A 77 -18.03 1.13 -22.77
CA PHE A 77 -16.84 0.34 -23.11
C PHE A 77 -15.56 1.20 -23.13
N HIS A 78 -15.62 2.39 -23.70
CA HIS A 78 -14.50 3.34 -23.73
C HIS A 78 -14.11 3.81 -22.32
N LEU A 79 -15.07 4.14 -21.45
CA LEU A 79 -14.82 4.50 -20.05
C LEU A 79 -14.25 3.33 -19.24
N ILE A 80 -14.74 2.10 -19.47
CA ILE A 80 -14.16 0.87 -18.88
C ILE A 80 -12.72 0.67 -19.36
N HIS A 81 -12.42 0.92 -20.64
CA HIS A 81 -11.07 0.86 -21.18
C HIS A 81 -10.17 1.92 -20.56
N GLN A 82 -10.57 3.20 -20.54
CA GLN A 82 -9.82 4.29 -19.92
C GLN A 82 -9.52 3.99 -18.44
N LYS A 83 -10.53 3.55 -17.67
CA LYS A 83 -10.36 3.15 -16.27
C LYS A 83 -9.30 2.04 -16.11
N ARG A 84 -9.35 1.00 -16.95
CA ARG A 84 -8.37 -0.11 -16.95
C ARG A 84 -6.96 0.36 -17.29
N GLN A 85 -6.78 1.35 -18.16
CA GLN A 85 -5.45 1.93 -18.44
C GLN A 85 -4.96 2.79 -17.27
N LEU A 86 -5.83 3.62 -16.67
CA LEU A 86 -5.48 4.43 -15.50
C LEU A 86 -5.08 3.56 -14.29
N GLU A 87 -5.79 2.46 -14.04
CA GLU A 87 -5.40 1.46 -13.04
C GLU A 87 -3.99 0.89 -13.29
N LYS A 88 -3.66 0.52 -14.54
CA LYS A 88 -2.32 0.03 -14.90
C LYS A 88 -1.25 1.09 -14.68
N LEU A 89 -1.49 2.34 -15.07
CA LEU A 89 -0.57 3.46 -14.84
C LEU A 89 -0.34 3.69 -13.35
N MET A 90 -1.41 3.74 -12.54
CA MET A 90 -1.32 3.93 -11.09
C MET A 90 -0.60 2.77 -10.38
N ARG A 91 -0.88 1.50 -10.77
CA ARG A 91 -0.15 0.32 -10.27
C ARG A 91 1.34 0.37 -10.63
N ARG A 92 1.71 0.86 -11.83
CA ARG A 92 3.11 1.03 -12.26
C ARG A 92 3.82 2.12 -11.47
N LEU A 93 3.20 3.28 -11.28
CA LEU A 93 3.74 4.38 -10.45
C LEU A 93 4.03 3.91 -9.02
N VAL A 94 3.11 3.16 -8.40
CA VAL A 94 3.27 2.64 -7.02
C VAL A 94 4.26 1.47 -6.92
N SER A 95 4.54 0.77 -8.03
CA SER A 95 5.64 -0.20 -8.08
C SER A 95 7.01 0.40 -8.39
N GLU A 96 7.10 1.67 -8.81
CA GLU A 96 8.34 2.26 -9.35
C GLU A 96 8.99 1.30 -10.38
N ASN A 97 10.31 1.16 -10.38
CA ASN A 97 11.07 0.17 -11.15
C ASN A 97 11.26 -1.18 -10.42
N LYS A 98 10.29 -1.65 -9.63
CA LYS A 98 10.30 -3.03 -9.11
C LYS A 98 9.92 -4.01 -10.22
N ARG A 99 10.57 -5.17 -10.27
CA ARG A 99 10.35 -6.21 -11.28
C ARG A 99 8.94 -6.82 -11.14
N ARG A 100 7.99 -6.37 -11.97
CA ARG A 100 6.61 -6.84 -12.01
C ARG A 100 6.48 -8.18 -12.73
N TYR A 101 5.49 -8.99 -12.35
CA TYR A 101 5.06 -10.16 -13.12
C TYR A 101 4.01 -9.71 -14.15
N ILE A 102 4.41 -9.61 -15.42
CA ILE A 102 3.56 -9.21 -16.54
C ILE A 102 3.56 -10.31 -17.61
N ARG A 103 2.92 -11.44 -17.30
CA ARG A 103 2.82 -12.66 -18.14
C ARG A 103 1.48 -13.37 -17.89
N ASP A 104 1.10 -14.29 -18.77
CA ASP A 104 0.00 -15.27 -18.60
C ASP A 104 -1.38 -14.69 -18.22
N GLY A 105 -1.64 -13.42 -18.57
CA GLY A 105 -2.87 -12.70 -18.22
C GLY A 105 -2.85 -12.08 -16.81
N PHE A 106 -1.68 -11.76 -16.26
CA PHE A 106 -1.49 -11.06 -14.99
C PHE A 106 -0.60 -9.81 -15.17
N ASP A 107 -0.82 -8.77 -14.35
CA ASP A 107 0.07 -7.60 -14.19
C ASP A 107 0.16 -7.26 -12.69
N LEU A 108 1.05 -7.97 -11.98
CA LEU A 108 1.20 -7.90 -10.52
C LEU A 108 2.57 -7.34 -10.12
N ASP A 109 2.61 -6.52 -9.06
CA ASP A 109 3.83 -6.21 -8.33
C ASP A 109 4.22 -7.43 -7.47
N LEU A 110 4.81 -8.41 -8.15
CA LEU A 110 5.18 -9.74 -7.70
C LEU A 110 6.46 -10.16 -8.43
N THR A 111 7.40 -10.77 -7.72
CA THR A 111 8.71 -11.18 -8.23
C THR A 111 9.06 -12.57 -7.70
N TYR A 112 9.40 -13.50 -8.58
CA TYR A 112 10.13 -14.72 -8.20
C TYR A 112 11.56 -14.33 -7.86
N VAL A 113 11.91 -14.38 -6.57
CA VAL A 113 13.29 -14.19 -6.09
C VAL A 113 14.09 -15.44 -6.41
N THR A 114 13.54 -16.61 -6.08
CA THR A 114 13.88 -17.91 -6.67
C THR A 114 12.61 -18.51 -7.28
N GLU A 115 12.69 -19.68 -7.91
CA GLU A 115 11.53 -20.38 -8.47
C GLU A 115 10.47 -20.74 -7.41
N ARG A 116 10.91 -20.98 -6.16
CA ARG A 116 10.05 -21.34 -5.01
C ARG A 116 9.90 -20.24 -3.96
N ILE A 117 10.48 -19.04 -4.17
CA ILE A 117 10.42 -17.91 -3.22
C ILE A 117 9.91 -16.66 -3.95
N ILE A 118 8.73 -16.20 -3.58
CA ILE A 118 8.07 -15.02 -4.16
C ILE A 118 8.12 -13.83 -3.19
N ALA A 119 8.51 -12.67 -3.70
CA ALA A 119 8.36 -11.36 -3.07
C ALA A 119 7.23 -10.58 -3.74
N MET A 120 6.26 -10.05 -2.99
CA MET A 120 5.17 -9.25 -3.59
C MET A 120 4.76 -8.04 -2.75
N SER A 121 4.02 -7.11 -3.37
CA SER A 121 3.33 -6.03 -2.65
C SER A 121 2.00 -6.52 -2.04
N PHE A 122 1.55 -5.81 -1.00
CA PHE A 122 0.32 -6.13 -0.25
C PHE A 122 -0.90 -6.40 -1.16
N PRO A 123 -1.50 -7.60 -1.12
CA PRO A 123 -2.74 -7.91 -1.83
C PRO A 123 -3.90 -7.14 -1.18
N SER A 124 -4.68 -6.44 -1.99
CA SER A 124 -5.58 -5.38 -1.51
C SER A 124 -6.99 -5.46 -2.10
N SER A 125 -7.98 -5.05 -1.31
CA SER A 125 -9.39 -4.97 -1.67
C SER A 125 -9.89 -3.52 -1.71
N GLY A 126 -11.12 -3.33 -2.19
CA GLY A 126 -11.78 -2.01 -2.23
C GLY A 126 -10.98 -0.96 -3.01
N ARG A 127 -11.01 0.30 -2.56
CA ARG A 127 -10.33 1.43 -3.23
C ARG A 127 -8.81 1.27 -3.36
N GLN A 128 -8.15 0.38 -2.62
CA GLN A 128 -6.70 0.20 -2.69
C GLN A 128 -6.25 -0.66 -3.87
N SER A 129 -7.11 -1.56 -4.38
CA SER A 129 -6.80 -2.41 -5.55
C SER A 129 -6.60 -1.61 -6.85
N PHE A 130 -7.09 -0.37 -6.90
CA PHE A 130 -6.90 0.56 -8.02
C PHE A 130 -5.43 0.90 -8.30
N TYR A 131 -4.57 0.90 -7.26
CA TYR A 131 -3.15 1.28 -7.35
C TYR A 131 -2.19 0.25 -6.73
N ARG A 132 -2.70 -0.91 -6.29
CA ARG A 132 -1.95 -2.06 -5.75
C ARG A 132 -2.41 -3.35 -6.41
N ASN A 133 -1.81 -4.47 -6.01
CA ASN A 133 -2.27 -5.81 -6.40
C ASN A 133 -3.71 -6.02 -5.89
N PRO A 134 -4.70 -6.31 -6.76
CA PRO A 134 -6.02 -6.78 -6.31
C PRO A 134 -5.86 -8.15 -5.64
N ILE A 135 -6.47 -8.36 -4.46
CA ILE A 135 -6.33 -9.64 -3.74
C ILE A 135 -6.84 -10.82 -4.57
N GLU A 136 -7.98 -10.67 -5.23
CA GLU A 136 -8.56 -11.66 -6.16
C GLU A 136 -7.59 -12.06 -7.29
N GLU A 137 -6.82 -11.11 -7.84
CA GLU A 137 -5.82 -11.40 -8.88
C GLU A 137 -4.59 -12.13 -8.33
N VAL A 138 -4.21 -11.90 -7.06
CA VAL A 138 -3.12 -12.62 -6.40
C VAL A 138 -3.57 -14.04 -6.02
N VAL A 139 -4.82 -14.23 -5.58
CA VAL A 139 -5.41 -15.56 -5.36
C VAL A 139 -5.50 -16.32 -6.69
N ARG A 140 -6.08 -15.71 -7.75
CA ARG A 140 -6.14 -16.29 -9.09
C ARG A 140 -4.75 -16.62 -9.66
N PHE A 141 -3.72 -15.86 -9.29
CA PHE A 141 -2.34 -16.16 -9.65
C PHE A 141 -1.82 -17.39 -8.92
N LEU A 142 -1.87 -17.39 -7.59
CA LEU A 142 -1.32 -18.47 -6.76
C LEU A 142 -2.08 -19.79 -6.97
N ASP A 143 -3.41 -19.78 -7.01
CA ASP A 143 -4.23 -20.97 -7.24
C ASP A 143 -4.04 -21.54 -8.66
N LYS A 144 -3.74 -20.70 -9.68
CA LYS A 144 -3.46 -21.16 -11.06
C LYS A 144 -2.01 -21.65 -11.26
N LYS A 145 -1.04 -21.12 -10.50
CA LYS A 145 0.40 -21.42 -10.69
C LYS A 145 0.97 -22.41 -9.69
N HIS A 146 0.40 -22.50 -8.51
CA HIS A 146 0.87 -23.33 -7.39
C HIS A 146 -0.34 -23.96 -6.67
N PRO A 147 -1.22 -24.70 -7.36
CA PRO A 147 -2.48 -25.20 -6.78
C PRO A 147 -2.21 -25.99 -5.50
N ASN A 148 -2.71 -25.50 -4.36
CA ASN A 148 -2.40 -25.96 -3.00
C ASN A 148 -0.94 -25.82 -2.50
N HIS A 149 0.04 -25.77 -3.39
CA HIS A 149 1.47 -25.68 -3.09
C HIS A 149 1.99 -24.27 -2.74
N TYR A 150 1.22 -23.44 -2.01
CA TYR A 150 1.73 -22.14 -1.52
C TYR A 150 1.34 -21.80 -0.07
N ARG A 151 2.26 -21.10 0.62
CA ARG A 151 2.05 -20.46 1.92
C ARG A 151 2.40 -18.98 1.86
N VAL A 152 1.51 -18.12 2.37
CA VAL A 152 1.64 -16.66 2.32
C VAL A 152 2.14 -16.13 3.67
N TYR A 153 3.06 -15.18 3.64
CA TYR A 153 3.57 -14.49 4.83
C TYR A 153 3.29 -12.99 4.77
N ASN A 154 2.40 -12.52 5.64
CA ASN A 154 2.05 -11.11 5.77
C ASN A 154 2.89 -10.44 6.87
N LEU A 155 3.84 -9.62 6.45
CA LEU A 155 4.76 -8.87 7.33
C LEU A 155 4.23 -7.50 7.77
N CYS A 156 2.93 -7.24 7.63
CA CYS A 156 2.32 -5.99 8.06
C CYS A 156 1.78 -6.08 9.48
N SER A 157 2.34 -5.30 10.40
CA SER A 157 1.64 -4.93 11.64
C SER A 157 0.38 -4.11 11.33
N GLU A 158 0.47 -3.19 10.37
CA GLU A 158 -0.52 -2.13 10.13
C GLU A 158 -1.70 -2.54 9.25
N ARG A 159 -1.68 -3.73 8.65
CA ARG A 159 -2.66 -4.20 7.65
C ARG A 159 -2.90 -5.71 7.69
N ALA A 160 -4.16 -6.11 7.51
CA ALA A 160 -4.61 -7.50 7.38
C ALA A 160 -5.70 -7.63 6.30
N TYR A 161 -6.07 -8.88 6.02
CA TYR A 161 -7.19 -9.32 5.17
C TYR A 161 -7.71 -10.66 5.74
N ASP A 162 -8.87 -11.15 5.30
CA ASP A 162 -9.38 -12.47 5.73
C ASP A 162 -8.45 -13.58 5.18
N PRO A 163 -7.87 -14.45 6.02
CA PRO A 163 -6.97 -15.52 5.55
C PRO A 163 -7.67 -16.57 4.67
N LYS A 164 -9.01 -16.63 4.65
CA LYS A 164 -9.79 -17.50 3.75
C LYS A 164 -9.53 -17.23 2.27
N TYR A 165 -9.17 -15.99 1.89
CA TYR A 165 -8.76 -15.68 0.51
C TYR A 165 -7.62 -16.58 0.00
N PHE A 166 -6.76 -17.06 0.90
CA PHE A 166 -5.62 -17.92 0.59
C PHE A 166 -5.76 -19.30 1.24
N HIS A 167 -7.00 -19.81 1.35
CA HIS A 167 -7.34 -21.13 1.92
C HIS A 167 -6.80 -21.32 3.35
N ASN A 168 -6.71 -20.24 4.12
CA ASN A 168 -6.10 -20.15 5.45
C ASN A 168 -4.57 -20.46 5.51
N ARG A 169 -3.88 -20.59 4.37
CA ARG A 169 -2.42 -20.80 4.30
C ARG A 169 -1.64 -19.49 4.48
N VAL A 170 -1.95 -18.73 5.55
CA VAL A 170 -1.39 -17.39 5.83
C VAL A 170 -0.80 -17.32 7.23
N SER A 171 0.51 -17.03 7.32
CA SER A 171 1.21 -16.68 8.57
C SER A 171 1.43 -15.16 8.66
N ARG A 172 1.54 -14.61 9.87
CA ARG A 172 1.66 -13.16 10.13
C ARG A 172 2.83 -12.86 11.06
N ILE A 173 3.61 -11.84 10.70
CA ILE A 173 4.73 -11.33 11.51
C ILE A 173 4.57 -9.81 11.62
N MET A 174 4.55 -9.29 12.84
CA MET A 174 4.02 -7.96 13.13
C MET A 174 5.15 -6.91 13.09
N ILE A 175 5.73 -6.72 11.91
CA ILE A 175 6.85 -5.81 11.64
C ILE A 175 6.31 -4.44 11.22
N ASP A 176 6.76 -3.36 11.86
CA ASP A 176 6.36 -1.99 11.53
C ASP A 176 7.05 -1.46 10.26
N ASP A 177 6.40 -0.51 9.59
CA ASP A 177 6.90 0.02 8.32
C ASP A 177 8.27 0.70 8.49
N HIS A 178 9.23 0.33 7.64
CA HIS A 178 10.65 0.72 7.70
C HIS A 178 11.43 0.28 8.95
N ASN A 179 10.87 -0.58 9.80
CA ASN A 179 11.51 -1.16 10.98
C ASN A 179 11.96 -2.63 10.71
N VAL A 180 12.46 -3.29 11.75
CA VAL A 180 12.99 -4.67 11.74
C VAL A 180 12.04 -5.64 12.48
N PRO A 181 12.06 -6.95 12.15
CA PRO A 181 11.53 -8.00 13.03
C PRO A 181 12.39 -8.11 14.30
N THR A 182 11.90 -8.78 15.33
CA THR A 182 12.79 -9.34 16.36
C THR A 182 13.65 -10.46 15.77
N LEU A 183 14.84 -10.69 16.33
CA LEU A 183 15.72 -11.77 15.87
C LEU A 183 15.08 -13.15 16.10
N HIS A 184 14.24 -13.29 17.13
CA HIS A 184 13.42 -14.47 17.37
C HIS A 184 12.36 -14.69 16.27
N GLU A 185 11.62 -13.65 15.84
CA GLU A 185 10.68 -13.74 14.71
C GLU A 185 11.37 -14.19 13.41
N MET A 186 12.64 -13.84 13.19
CA MET A 186 13.43 -14.32 12.04
C MET A 186 13.73 -15.82 12.11
N VAL A 187 14.08 -16.36 13.29
CA VAL A 187 14.33 -17.79 13.49
C VAL A 187 13.04 -18.61 13.36
N VAL A 188 11.94 -18.15 13.96
CA VAL A 188 10.62 -18.82 13.85
C VAL A 188 10.17 -18.87 12.40
N PHE A 189 10.19 -17.73 11.70
CA PHE A 189 9.82 -17.64 10.29
C PHE A 189 10.61 -18.58 9.38
N THR A 190 11.94 -18.61 9.54
CA THR A 190 12.80 -19.40 8.66
C THR A 190 12.66 -20.90 8.90
N LYS A 191 12.35 -21.32 10.14
CA LYS A 191 11.97 -22.71 10.45
C LYS A 191 10.60 -23.06 9.87
N GLU A 192 9.55 -22.25 10.12
CA GLU A 192 8.20 -22.43 9.55
C GLU A 192 8.22 -22.54 8.02
N ALA A 193 9.04 -21.71 7.36
CA ALA A 193 9.21 -21.72 5.92
C ALA A 193 10.01 -22.94 5.41
N ASN A 194 11.08 -23.36 6.09
CA ASN A 194 11.81 -24.59 5.73
C ASN A 194 10.93 -25.85 5.91
N GLU A 195 10.20 -25.95 7.03
CA GLU A 195 9.27 -27.05 7.31
C GLU A 195 8.17 -27.15 6.25
N TRP A 196 7.60 -26.02 5.82
CA TRP A 196 6.65 -25.98 4.70
C TRP A 196 7.27 -26.41 3.37
N MET A 197 8.48 -25.95 3.06
CA MET A 197 9.17 -26.22 1.80
C MET A 197 9.73 -27.66 1.71
N ALA A 198 9.90 -28.33 2.85
CA ALA A 198 10.32 -29.72 2.95
C ALA A 198 9.17 -30.73 2.82
N GLN A 199 7.91 -30.30 3.01
CA GLN A 199 6.73 -31.18 2.88
C GLN A 199 6.48 -31.65 1.44
N ASP A 200 6.86 -30.84 0.44
CA ASP A 200 6.64 -31.13 -0.97
C ASP A 200 7.64 -30.34 -1.84
N PRO A 201 8.24 -30.93 -2.90
CA PRO A 201 9.15 -30.21 -3.81
C PRO A 201 8.49 -29.08 -4.62
N GLU A 202 7.18 -29.10 -4.85
CA GLU A 202 6.44 -28.03 -5.54
C GLU A 202 6.05 -26.87 -4.62
N ASN A 203 6.10 -27.05 -3.29
CA ASN A 203 5.71 -26.01 -2.32
C ASN A 203 6.53 -24.71 -2.50
N ILE A 204 5.86 -23.56 -2.49
CA ILE A 204 6.47 -22.23 -2.55
C ILE A 204 6.09 -21.36 -1.36
N VAL A 205 6.89 -20.33 -1.08
CA VAL A 205 6.57 -19.27 -0.10
C VAL A 205 6.36 -17.92 -0.78
N ALA A 206 5.29 -17.22 -0.41
CA ALA A 206 4.93 -15.90 -0.94
C ALA A 206 4.95 -14.84 0.18
N VAL A 207 6.07 -14.12 0.29
CA VAL A 207 6.31 -13.15 1.36
C VAL A 207 5.95 -11.74 0.89
N HIS A 208 5.19 -10.99 1.69
CA HIS A 208 4.78 -9.64 1.36
C HIS A 208 4.76 -8.69 2.55
N CYS A 209 4.89 -7.40 2.26
CA CYS A 209 4.60 -6.31 3.19
C CYS A 209 3.84 -5.21 2.42
N LYS A 210 3.72 -4.01 2.98
CA LYS A 210 3.14 -2.84 2.28
C LYS A 210 3.86 -2.54 0.95
N GLY A 211 5.19 -2.53 0.92
CA GLY A 211 5.97 -2.17 -0.27
C GLY A 211 6.44 -3.36 -1.12
N GLY A 212 6.49 -4.57 -0.56
CA GLY A 212 7.27 -5.68 -1.14
C GLY A 212 8.76 -5.31 -1.30
N LYS A 213 9.30 -4.56 -0.33
CA LYS A 213 10.67 -4.00 -0.31
C LYS A 213 11.35 -4.31 1.04
N GLY A 214 11.70 -3.32 1.86
CA GLY A 214 12.50 -3.47 3.09
C GLY A 214 12.17 -4.70 3.96
N ARG A 215 11.01 -4.70 4.61
CA ARG A 215 10.52 -5.83 5.45
C ARG A 215 10.56 -7.18 4.71
N THR A 216 10.06 -7.22 3.47
CA THR A 216 10.03 -8.44 2.64
C THR A 216 11.42 -8.97 2.31
N GLY A 217 12.34 -8.08 1.92
CA GLY A 217 13.72 -8.45 1.66
C GLY A 217 14.45 -8.89 2.93
N THR A 218 14.18 -8.27 4.09
CA THR A 218 14.78 -8.65 5.37
C THR A 218 14.49 -10.13 5.68
N MET A 219 13.22 -10.52 5.60
CA MET A 219 12.81 -11.91 5.84
C MET A 219 13.27 -12.85 4.72
N ILE A 220 13.15 -12.47 3.44
CA ILE A 220 13.60 -13.31 2.32
C ILE A 220 15.11 -13.54 2.37
N CYS A 221 15.92 -12.54 2.72
CA CYS A 221 17.37 -12.72 2.82
C CYS A 221 17.74 -13.66 3.96
N ALA A 222 17.09 -13.53 5.12
CA ALA A 222 17.19 -14.53 6.18
C ALA A 222 16.80 -15.93 5.68
N PHE A 223 15.74 -16.05 4.87
CA PHE A 223 15.31 -17.34 4.33
C PHE A 223 16.26 -17.94 3.30
N LEU A 224 16.90 -17.13 2.45
CA LEU A 224 17.92 -17.60 1.50
C LEU A 224 19.15 -18.15 2.24
N ILE A 225 19.55 -17.52 3.35
CA ILE A 225 20.63 -17.98 4.24
C ILE A 225 20.21 -19.24 5.02
N ALA A 226 18.96 -19.28 5.51
CA ALA A 226 18.36 -20.45 6.16
C ALA A 226 18.17 -21.66 5.23
N SER A 227 18.09 -21.42 3.92
CA SER A 227 18.07 -22.42 2.85
C SER A 227 19.46 -22.76 2.30
N GLU A 228 20.52 -22.18 2.87
CA GLU A 228 21.93 -22.34 2.46
C GLU A 228 22.23 -21.97 1.00
N ILE A 229 21.38 -21.12 0.40
CA ILE A 229 21.55 -20.57 -0.97
C ILE A 229 22.64 -19.49 -0.98
N PHE A 230 22.83 -18.78 0.14
CA PHE A 230 23.95 -17.85 0.38
C PHE A 230 24.49 -18.05 1.79
N LEU A 231 25.80 -17.84 1.97
CA LEU A 231 26.46 -17.94 3.28
C LEU A 231 26.56 -16.60 4.00
N THR A 232 26.54 -15.49 3.26
CA THR A 232 26.66 -14.14 3.81
C THR A 232 25.38 -13.31 3.67
N ALA A 233 25.22 -12.35 4.58
CA ALA A 233 24.20 -11.33 4.47
C ALA A 233 24.39 -10.46 3.21
N GLU A 234 25.63 -10.17 2.81
CA GLU A 234 25.94 -9.31 1.66
C GLU A 234 25.47 -9.91 0.34
N GLU A 235 25.85 -11.16 0.04
CA GLU A 235 25.41 -11.89 -1.15
C GLU A 235 23.89 -11.96 -1.23
N SER A 236 23.24 -12.30 -0.10
CA SER A 236 21.79 -12.42 -0.05
C SER A 236 21.06 -11.09 -0.24
N LEU A 237 21.55 -10.01 0.37
CA LEU A 237 21.00 -8.66 0.22
C LEU A 237 21.17 -8.14 -1.22
N TYR A 238 22.35 -8.37 -1.80
CA TYR A 238 22.65 -8.04 -3.20
C TYR A 238 21.73 -8.81 -4.16
N TYR A 239 21.66 -10.14 -4.02
CA TYR A 239 20.81 -11.00 -4.87
C TYR A 239 19.34 -10.62 -4.79
N PHE A 240 18.78 -10.40 -3.59
CA PHE A 240 17.41 -9.93 -3.45
C PHE A 240 17.21 -8.57 -4.14
N GLY A 241 18.18 -7.65 -4.01
CA GLY A 241 18.19 -6.37 -4.71
C GLY A 241 18.15 -6.51 -6.23
N GLU A 242 19.02 -7.32 -6.81
CA GLU A 242 19.09 -7.57 -8.26
C GLU A 242 17.84 -8.27 -8.81
N ARG A 243 17.29 -9.23 -8.06
CA ARG A 243 16.03 -9.90 -8.41
C ARG A 243 14.85 -8.93 -8.34
N ARG A 244 14.74 -8.12 -7.29
CA ARG A 244 13.60 -7.22 -7.06
C ARG A 244 13.63 -5.94 -7.88
N THR A 245 14.81 -5.47 -8.28
CA THR A 245 14.98 -4.29 -9.15
C THR A 245 14.81 -4.66 -10.62
N ASP A 246 14.13 -3.80 -11.37
CA ASP A 246 14.19 -3.75 -12.82
C ASP A 246 15.07 -2.55 -13.24
N LYS A 247 16.20 -2.85 -13.88
CA LYS A 247 17.20 -1.86 -14.31
C LYS A 247 16.92 -1.28 -15.70
N THR A 248 15.93 -1.80 -16.44
CA THR A 248 15.62 -1.34 -17.80
C THR A 248 15.15 0.12 -17.87
N ASN A 249 14.49 0.61 -16.82
CA ASN A 249 13.84 1.93 -16.79
C ASN A 249 14.37 2.85 -15.67
N SER A 250 15.17 2.35 -14.73
CA SER A 250 15.80 3.18 -13.69
C SER A 250 16.91 2.43 -12.94
N ASN A 251 17.95 3.15 -12.53
CA ASN A 251 19.02 2.64 -11.66
C ASN A 251 18.66 2.68 -10.16
N LYS A 252 17.42 3.05 -9.79
CA LYS A 252 16.99 3.10 -8.38
C LYS A 252 16.92 1.69 -7.78
N PHE A 253 17.72 1.43 -6.74
CA PHE A 253 17.78 0.13 -6.06
C PHE A 253 16.48 -0.21 -5.31
N GLN A 254 15.98 -1.43 -5.50
CA GLN A 254 14.73 -1.94 -4.91
C GLN A 254 14.90 -3.13 -3.96
N GLY A 255 16.12 -3.37 -3.44
CA GLY A 255 16.39 -4.32 -2.36
C GLY A 255 15.94 -3.82 -0.97
N VAL A 256 16.60 -4.33 0.08
CA VAL A 256 16.38 -3.90 1.47
C VAL A 256 16.72 -2.42 1.64
N GLU A 257 16.02 -1.74 2.55
CA GLU A 257 15.85 -0.29 2.49
C GLU A 257 16.48 0.51 3.63
N THR A 258 16.63 -0.07 4.83
CA THR A 258 17.22 0.62 5.98
C THR A 258 18.46 -0.13 6.50
N PRO A 259 19.52 0.58 6.95
CA PRO A 259 20.68 -0.05 7.54
C PRO A 259 20.37 -1.01 8.70
N SER A 260 19.39 -0.70 9.55
CA SER A 260 18.97 -1.64 10.59
C SER A 260 18.41 -2.95 10.03
N GLN A 261 17.67 -2.93 8.91
CA GLN A 261 17.24 -4.15 8.24
C GLN A 261 18.43 -4.96 7.69
N ASN A 262 19.42 -4.30 7.09
CA ASN A 262 20.66 -4.96 6.65
C ASN A 262 21.42 -5.58 7.83
N ARG A 263 21.55 -4.85 8.94
CA ARG A 263 22.20 -5.29 10.19
C ARG A 263 21.53 -6.53 10.78
N TYR A 264 20.20 -6.59 10.76
CA TYR A 264 19.45 -7.75 11.26
C TYR A 264 19.58 -9.00 10.36
N VAL A 265 19.76 -8.85 9.04
CA VAL A 265 20.18 -9.99 8.19
C VAL A 265 21.60 -10.44 8.55
N GLY A 266 22.50 -9.51 8.88
CA GLY A 266 23.83 -9.82 9.43
C GLY A 266 23.80 -10.58 10.77
N TYR A 267 22.95 -10.16 11.71
CA TYR A 267 22.72 -10.89 12.96
C TYR A 267 22.12 -12.28 12.72
N PHE A 268 21.19 -12.42 11.77
CA PHE A 268 20.61 -13.71 11.42
C PHE A 268 21.64 -14.68 10.80
N ALA A 269 22.54 -14.19 9.94
CA ALA A 269 23.64 -15.01 9.42
C ALA A 269 24.52 -15.56 10.56
N GLN A 270 24.82 -14.74 11.56
CA GLN A 270 25.55 -15.19 12.76
C GLN A 270 24.74 -16.20 13.59
N VAL A 271 23.42 -16.02 13.76
CA VAL A 271 22.54 -17.02 14.39
C VAL A 271 22.59 -18.37 13.66
N LYS A 272 22.49 -18.36 12.33
CA LYS A 272 22.55 -19.56 11.49
C LYS A 272 23.91 -20.27 11.60
N HIS A 273 25.02 -19.54 11.45
CA HIS A 273 26.34 -20.14 11.23
C HIS A 273 27.25 -20.19 12.47
N LEU A 274 27.16 -19.22 13.39
CA LEU A 274 28.02 -19.17 14.59
C LEU A 274 27.32 -19.74 15.84
N TYR A 275 26.01 -19.50 15.99
CA TYR A 275 25.23 -19.98 17.14
C TYR A 275 24.39 -21.23 16.82
N ASN A 276 24.56 -21.82 15.62
CA ASN A 276 23.88 -23.03 15.15
C ASN A 276 22.35 -23.00 15.40
N TRP A 277 21.67 -21.99 14.83
CA TRP A 277 20.23 -21.71 14.97
C TRP A 277 19.73 -21.31 16.37
N ASN A 278 20.60 -21.24 17.38
CA ASN A 278 20.24 -20.72 18.69
C ASN A 278 20.38 -19.19 18.71
N LEU A 279 19.56 -18.52 19.52
CA LEU A 279 19.80 -17.10 19.80
C LEU A 279 21.09 -16.96 20.62
N PRO A 280 21.91 -15.91 20.39
CA PRO A 280 23.10 -15.66 21.19
C PRO A 280 22.75 -15.42 22.65
N PRO A 281 23.63 -15.76 23.61
CA PRO A 281 23.40 -15.54 25.04
C PRO A 281 22.99 -14.09 25.33
N ARG A 282 21.84 -13.90 25.98
CA ARG A 282 21.28 -12.58 26.28
C ARG A 282 22.25 -11.76 27.14
N ARG A 283 22.75 -10.64 26.59
CA ARG A 283 23.52 -9.65 27.35
C ARG A 283 22.58 -8.55 27.87
N ILE A 284 22.65 -8.25 29.16
CA ILE A 284 21.92 -7.14 29.78
C ILE A 284 22.88 -5.95 29.87
N LEU A 285 22.51 -4.82 29.25
CA LEU A 285 23.34 -3.63 29.14
C LEU A 285 22.58 -2.38 29.61
N PHE A 286 23.32 -1.39 30.11
CA PHE A 286 22.81 -0.07 30.47
C PHE A 286 23.50 0.95 29.58
N ILE A 287 22.76 1.89 28.96
CA ILE A 287 23.41 2.99 28.23
C ILE A 287 23.91 4.02 29.25
N LYS A 288 25.20 4.35 29.19
CA LYS A 288 25.84 5.41 29.99
C LYS A 288 25.85 6.74 29.24
N ARG A 289 26.21 6.71 27.95
CA ARG A 289 26.38 7.91 27.12
C ARG A 289 26.06 7.62 25.66
N PHE A 290 25.41 8.56 24.99
CA PHE A 290 25.48 8.69 23.52
C PHE A 290 26.48 9.78 23.14
N ILE A 291 27.19 9.58 22.03
CA ILE A 291 28.04 10.60 21.40
C ILE A 291 27.57 10.75 19.95
N ILE A 292 27.09 11.93 19.58
CA ILE A 292 26.71 12.27 18.22
C ILE A 292 27.81 13.15 17.64
N TYR A 293 28.44 12.71 16.55
CA TYR A 293 29.53 13.41 15.88
C TYR A 293 28.98 14.24 14.72
N SER A 294 29.51 15.46 14.52
CA SER A 294 29.32 16.31 13.33
C SER A 294 27.89 16.41 12.82
N ILE A 295 26.99 16.99 13.62
CA ILE A 295 25.59 17.23 13.27
C ILE A 295 25.36 18.72 12.93
N ARG A 296 24.76 19.02 11.76
CA ARG A 296 24.54 20.40 11.32
C ARG A 296 23.11 20.87 11.53
N GLY A 297 22.96 22.08 12.06
CA GLY A 297 21.68 22.70 12.41
C GLY A 297 21.61 23.00 13.91
N ASP A 298 20.54 23.66 14.36
CA ASP A 298 20.31 23.84 15.79
C ASP A 298 19.83 22.52 16.42
N VAL A 299 20.65 21.99 17.33
CA VAL A 299 20.42 20.72 18.05
C VAL A 299 20.15 20.94 19.55
N CYS A 300 19.91 22.17 19.99
CA CYS A 300 19.63 22.48 21.41
C CYS A 300 18.35 21.81 21.94
N ASP A 301 17.44 21.38 21.05
CA ASP A 301 16.20 20.69 21.41
C ASP A 301 16.24 19.16 21.22
N LEU A 302 17.42 18.59 20.91
CA LEU A 302 17.63 17.17 20.64
C LEU A 302 17.20 16.31 21.83
N LYS A 303 16.42 15.28 21.56
CA LYS A 303 15.87 14.32 22.53
C LYS A 303 16.13 12.90 22.06
N VAL A 304 16.38 11.98 22.99
CA VAL A 304 16.60 10.56 22.71
C VAL A 304 15.53 9.71 23.39
N GLN A 305 15.01 8.72 22.67
CA GLN A 305 14.03 7.76 23.15
C GLN A 305 14.52 6.35 22.89
N ILE A 306 14.39 5.45 23.88
CA ILE A 306 14.75 4.04 23.76
C ILE A 306 13.46 3.21 23.81
N VAL A 307 13.31 2.32 22.83
CA VAL A 307 12.17 1.42 22.70
C VAL A 307 12.66 -0.03 22.68
N MET A 308 12.05 -0.86 23.52
CA MET A 308 12.34 -2.29 23.70
C MET A 308 11.02 -3.02 23.94
N GLU A 309 10.86 -4.26 23.47
CA GLU A 309 9.56 -4.98 23.50
C GLU A 309 8.37 -4.18 22.93
N LYS A 310 8.61 -3.29 21.96
CA LYS A 310 7.61 -2.35 21.40
C LYS A 310 7.03 -1.34 22.41
N LYS A 311 7.68 -1.16 23.58
CA LYS A 311 7.36 -0.18 24.64
C LYS A 311 8.45 0.89 24.75
N VAL A 312 8.09 2.12 25.10
CA VAL A 312 9.07 3.16 25.47
C VAL A 312 9.63 2.84 26.85
N VAL A 313 10.92 2.54 26.95
CA VAL A 313 11.60 2.21 28.22
C VAL A 313 12.43 3.37 28.76
N PHE A 314 12.80 4.32 27.90
CA PHE A 314 13.44 5.58 28.30
C PHE A 314 13.04 6.69 27.32
N SER A 315 12.92 7.91 27.82
CA SER A 315 12.81 9.13 27.02
C SER A 315 13.50 10.27 27.76
N SER A 316 14.34 11.04 27.07
CA SER A 316 14.96 12.25 27.62
C SER A 316 13.88 13.29 27.91
N THR A 317 13.66 13.57 29.19
CA THR A 317 12.68 14.57 29.64
C THR A 317 13.36 15.64 30.49
N SER A 318 12.67 16.74 30.77
CA SER A 318 13.17 17.80 31.66
C SER A 318 13.33 17.37 33.12
N LEU A 319 13.02 16.12 33.47
CA LEU A 319 13.14 15.53 34.81
C LEU A 319 14.57 15.03 35.14
N GLY A 320 15.60 15.52 34.43
CA GLY A 320 17.01 15.28 34.78
C GLY A 320 17.52 13.85 34.59
N ASN A 321 16.80 13.00 33.84
CA ASN A 321 17.24 11.62 33.55
C ASN A 321 18.34 11.53 32.47
N CYS A 322 18.76 12.65 31.91
CA CYS A 322 19.94 12.79 31.08
C CYS A 322 20.47 14.24 31.12
N SER A 323 21.76 14.44 30.84
CA SER A 323 22.32 15.76 30.53
C SER A 323 22.86 15.77 29.11
N ILE A 324 22.53 16.83 28.37
CA ILE A 324 22.96 17.04 26.99
C ILE A 324 23.94 18.20 26.95
N LEU A 325 25.16 17.95 26.49
CA LEU A 325 26.23 18.94 26.33
C LEU A 325 26.63 19.00 24.86
N HIS A 326 26.68 20.22 24.30
CA HIS A 326 27.24 20.45 22.97
C HIS A 326 28.69 20.92 23.10
N ASP A 327 29.62 20.06 22.73
CA ASP A 327 31.05 20.34 22.65
C ASP A 327 31.34 20.93 21.25
N ILE A 328 31.50 22.26 21.24
CA ILE A 328 31.77 23.07 20.04
C ILE A 328 33.21 22.89 19.56
N GLU A 329 34.15 22.54 20.44
CA GLU A 329 35.57 22.36 20.09
C GLU A 329 35.81 21.04 19.36
N THR A 330 35.09 19.98 19.74
CA THR A 330 35.24 18.64 19.11
C THR A 330 34.12 18.25 18.14
N ASP A 331 33.17 19.15 17.87
CA ASP A 331 32.00 19.00 16.98
C ASP A 331 31.12 17.80 17.38
N ARG A 332 30.70 17.76 18.66
CA ARG A 332 29.98 16.63 19.28
C ARG A 332 28.82 17.05 20.18
N VAL A 333 27.75 16.27 20.17
CA VAL A 333 26.75 16.27 21.23
C VAL A 333 26.98 15.05 22.13
N LEU A 334 27.22 15.29 23.41
CA LEU A 334 27.32 14.28 24.45
C LEU A 334 25.97 14.19 25.19
N ILE A 335 25.39 13.01 25.27
CA ILE A 335 24.15 12.76 26.03
C ILE A 335 24.46 11.72 27.10
N ASP A 336 24.72 12.16 28.31
CA ASP A 336 24.85 11.28 29.48
C ASP A 336 23.47 10.83 29.95
N VAL A 337 23.33 9.54 30.26
CA VAL A 337 22.08 8.89 30.67
C VAL A 337 22.18 8.47 32.13
N PHE A 338 21.33 9.06 32.98
CA PHE A 338 21.31 8.78 34.41
C PHE A 338 20.18 7.81 34.73
N ASN A 339 20.47 6.78 35.53
CA ASN A 339 19.52 5.74 35.94
C ASN A 339 18.79 5.07 34.76
N GLY A 340 19.50 4.86 33.64
CA GLY A 340 18.95 4.19 32.45
C GLY A 340 18.43 2.77 32.77
N PRO A 341 17.39 2.30 32.06
CA PRO A 341 16.84 0.96 32.27
C PRO A 341 17.83 -0.14 31.83
N PRO A 342 17.68 -1.37 32.35
CA PRO A 342 18.34 -2.54 31.78
C PRO A 342 17.77 -2.82 30.38
N LEU A 343 18.65 -2.99 29.40
CA LEU A 343 18.32 -3.28 28.01
C LEU A 343 18.79 -4.69 27.65
N TYR A 344 17.99 -5.41 26.86
CA TYR A 344 18.30 -6.75 26.36
C TYR A 344 17.63 -7.00 25.01
N ASP A 345 18.12 -8.00 24.28
CA ASP A 345 17.64 -8.43 22.97
C ASP A 345 17.54 -7.25 21.98
N ASP A 346 16.41 -7.11 21.26
CA ASP A 346 16.23 -6.17 20.16
C ASP A 346 15.82 -4.76 20.66
N VAL A 347 16.73 -3.80 20.49
CA VAL A 347 16.62 -2.43 21.04
C VAL A 347 16.65 -1.39 19.93
N LYS A 348 15.73 -0.44 20.01
CA LYS A 348 15.63 0.73 19.13
C LYS A 348 16.02 2.00 19.88
N VAL A 349 16.77 2.88 19.21
CA VAL A 349 17.05 4.25 19.67
C VAL A 349 16.56 5.23 18.62
N GLN A 350 15.74 6.21 19.02
CA GLN A 350 15.18 7.26 18.18
C GLN A 350 15.66 8.63 18.66
N PHE A 351 16.04 9.51 17.73
CA PHE A 351 16.47 10.87 18.04
C PHE A 351 15.46 11.88 17.46
N PHE A 352 14.91 12.72 18.32
CA PHE A 352 13.87 13.70 18.02
C PHE A 352 14.40 15.12 18.15
N SER A 353 13.94 15.98 17.25
CA SER A 353 14.13 17.43 17.28
C SER A 353 12.96 18.05 16.50
N SER A 354 12.62 19.30 16.80
CA SER A 354 11.69 20.14 16.06
C SER A 354 12.39 20.96 14.97
N ASN A 355 13.67 21.28 15.17
CA ASN A 355 14.54 21.96 14.20
C ASN A 355 14.96 21.05 13.04
N LEU A 356 15.09 19.73 13.28
CA LEU A 356 15.56 18.78 12.26
C LEU A 356 14.40 18.13 11.47
N PRO A 357 14.51 17.98 10.13
CA PRO A 357 13.48 17.35 9.31
C PRO A 357 13.22 15.88 9.67
N LYS A 358 11.93 15.51 9.74
CA LYS A 358 11.47 14.15 10.05
C LYS A 358 11.35 13.31 8.77
N TYR A 359 11.67 12.02 8.86
CA TYR A 359 11.65 11.09 7.72
C TYR A 359 10.91 9.79 8.07
N TYR A 360 11.53 8.61 7.97
CA TYR A 360 10.91 7.37 8.44
C TYR A 360 10.84 7.37 9.97
N ASP A 361 9.84 6.68 10.51
CA ASP A 361 9.62 6.57 11.96
C ASP A 361 9.31 7.92 12.66
N ASN A 362 8.87 8.92 11.89
CA ASN A 362 8.50 10.28 12.34
C ASN A 362 9.59 11.04 13.11
N CYS A 363 10.85 10.63 12.97
CA CYS A 363 12.02 11.25 13.60
C CYS A 363 13.08 11.69 12.56
N PRO A 364 13.98 12.62 12.94
CA PRO A 364 15.21 12.91 12.20
C PRO A 364 16.06 11.68 11.87
N PHE A 365 16.42 10.86 12.87
CA PHE A 365 17.15 9.61 12.69
C PHE A 365 16.90 8.61 13.81
N PHE A 366 17.10 7.33 13.52
CA PHE A 366 17.01 6.23 14.48
C PHE A 366 17.96 5.10 14.10
N PHE A 367 18.06 4.08 14.96
CA PHE A 367 18.66 2.79 14.62
C PHE A 367 18.12 1.68 15.52
N TRP A 368 18.27 0.43 15.05
CA TRP A 368 18.12 -0.77 15.85
C TRP A 368 19.46 -1.50 15.99
N PHE A 369 19.67 -2.12 17.14
CA PHE A 369 20.73 -3.08 17.43
C PHE A 369 20.15 -4.25 18.24
N ASN A 370 20.96 -5.28 18.51
CA ASN A 370 20.62 -6.33 19.46
C ASN A 370 21.74 -6.43 20.51
N THR A 371 21.41 -6.46 21.80
CA THR A 371 22.41 -6.31 22.88
C THR A 371 23.46 -7.42 22.91
N SER A 372 23.09 -8.63 22.51
CA SER A 372 23.98 -9.80 22.50
C SER A 372 25.10 -9.69 21.45
N PHE A 373 24.96 -8.80 20.45
CA PHE A 373 25.98 -8.53 19.43
C PHE A 373 26.86 -7.31 19.71
N ILE A 374 26.64 -6.60 20.83
CA ILE A 374 27.54 -5.53 21.26
C ILE A 374 28.88 -6.13 21.67
N GLN A 375 29.98 -5.47 21.32
CA GLN A 375 31.35 -5.85 21.70
C GLN A 375 32.04 -4.69 22.40
N SER A 376 32.99 -4.98 23.30
CA SER A 376 33.75 -3.99 24.07
C SER A 376 32.91 -2.89 24.74
N ASN A 377 31.66 -3.19 25.08
CA ASN A 377 30.65 -2.28 25.62
C ASN A 377 30.49 -0.96 24.84
N ARG A 378 30.63 -1.03 23.51
CA ARG A 378 30.56 0.10 22.57
C ARG A 378 29.79 -0.28 21.31
N LEU A 379 29.00 0.64 20.80
CA LEU A 379 28.40 0.58 19.46
C LEU A 379 28.72 1.87 18.73
N TYR A 380 29.42 1.82 17.59
CA TYR A 380 29.69 2.99 16.75
C TYR A 380 29.02 2.80 15.40
N LEU A 381 28.13 3.70 15.00
CA LEU A 381 27.40 3.65 13.74
C LEU A 381 27.70 4.92 12.90
N PRO A 382 28.44 4.81 11.79
CA PRO A 382 28.61 5.95 10.87
C PRO A 382 27.29 6.31 10.17
N ARG A 383 27.20 7.50 9.56
CA ARG A 383 26.01 8.00 8.85
C ARG A 383 25.30 6.99 7.96
N ASN A 384 26.08 6.23 7.19
CA ASN A 384 25.55 5.28 6.20
C ASN A 384 24.90 4.03 6.88
N GLU A 385 25.14 3.84 8.18
CA GLU A 385 24.58 2.80 9.04
C GLU A 385 23.39 3.25 9.92
N LEU A 386 22.98 4.52 9.79
CA LEU A 386 21.89 5.11 10.58
C LEU A 386 20.61 5.22 9.74
N ASP A 387 19.45 4.94 10.34
CA ASP A 387 18.17 4.97 9.64
C ASP A 387 17.71 6.42 9.45
N ASN A 388 17.52 6.79 8.18
CA ASN A 388 17.37 8.13 7.59
C ASN A 388 18.68 8.81 7.08
N PRO A 389 19.76 9.01 7.88
CA PRO A 389 20.99 9.66 7.41
C PRO A 389 21.71 8.95 6.25
N HIS A 390 21.52 7.64 6.07
CA HIS A 390 22.01 6.90 4.90
C HIS A 390 21.51 7.45 3.56
N LYS A 391 20.39 8.19 3.53
CA LYS A 391 19.79 8.70 2.28
C LYS A 391 20.50 9.98 1.83
N GLN A 392 21.06 9.97 0.61
CA GLN A 392 21.80 11.10 0.01
C GLN A 392 21.10 12.46 0.14
N LYS A 393 19.76 12.51 0.03
CA LYS A 393 18.96 13.73 0.21
C LYS A 393 19.10 14.43 1.57
N THR A 394 19.69 13.76 2.56
CA THR A 394 19.87 14.25 3.93
C THR A 394 21.29 14.75 4.21
N TRP A 395 22.26 14.51 3.30
CA TRP A 395 23.68 14.73 3.55
C TRP A 395 24.12 16.21 3.67
N LYS A 396 23.23 17.16 3.44
CA LYS A 396 23.44 18.57 3.81
C LYS A 396 23.45 18.79 5.33
N ILE A 397 22.65 17.99 6.04
CA ILE A 397 22.48 18.00 7.51
C ILE A 397 23.45 17.00 8.16
N TYR A 398 23.58 15.81 7.57
CA TYR A 398 24.46 14.75 8.04
C TYR A 398 25.71 14.63 7.13
N PRO A 399 26.81 15.35 7.43
CA PRO A 399 28.06 15.28 6.66
C PRO A 399 28.69 13.87 6.70
N PRO A 400 29.71 13.56 5.88
CA PRO A 400 30.36 12.24 5.86
C PRO A 400 30.90 11.78 7.22
N GLN A 401 31.31 12.72 8.07
CA GLN A 401 31.79 12.52 9.44
C GLN A 401 30.69 12.20 10.46
N PHE A 402 29.41 12.39 10.10
CA PHE A 402 28.30 12.17 11.02
C PHE A 402 28.25 10.72 11.49
N ALA A 403 28.14 10.52 12.79
CA ALA A 403 28.05 9.20 13.41
C ALA A 403 27.29 9.28 14.75
N ALA A 404 26.74 8.16 15.17
CA ALA A 404 26.19 8.00 16.52
C ALA A 404 26.91 6.83 17.21
N GLU A 405 27.42 7.09 18.41
CA GLU A 405 28.05 6.12 19.27
C GLU A 405 27.28 5.95 20.57
N VAL A 406 27.26 4.72 21.09
CA VAL A 406 26.66 4.32 22.36
C VAL A 406 27.73 3.67 23.22
N LEU A 407 27.92 4.21 24.42
CA LEU A 407 28.78 3.62 25.46
C LEU A 407 27.90 2.95 26.51
N PHE A 408 28.20 1.67 26.79
CA PHE A 408 27.42 0.83 27.69
C PHE A 408 28.12 0.60 29.04
N GLY A 409 27.32 0.26 30.04
CA GLY A 409 27.73 -0.43 31.25
C GLY A 409 27.14 -1.83 31.31
N GLU A 410 27.89 -2.74 31.91
CA GLU A 410 27.38 -4.00 32.45
C GLU A 410 27.06 -3.83 33.94
N LYS A 411 26.45 -4.84 34.56
CA LYS A 411 26.20 -4.95 36.00
C LYS A 411 26.94 -6.12 36.59
#